data_AF-M4CT48-F1
#
_entry.id   AF-M4CT48-F1
#
_cell.length_a   1.000
_cell.length_b   1.000
_cell.length_c   1.000
_cell.angle_alpha   90.00
_cell.angle_beta   90.00
_cell.angle_gamma   90.00
#
_symmetry.space_group_name_H-M   'P 1'
#
loop_
_entity.id
_entity.type
_entity.pdbx_description
1 polymer ?
#
loop_
_entity_poly.entity_id
_entity_poly.type
_entity_poly.pdbx_seq_one_letter_code
_entity_poly.pdbx_strand_id
1 'polypeptide(L)'
;MVNPNKKSFAWLIENFSSLQSDKLYSAPVLISGFYWDLFTYPKGYKGGDSLVVSLAVTDGQSLPSEWARYVKFRLTIVNHLSHELSIHRETNIWFDQKAPGWGLSGMLPFAKLHDKDGGFLVNDELKIVAEIEALEVIGTLDESKDLLDKTCIDVNGFQVLPSQVEAVRGMFERHPDIAVEFRAKNQHLRTACMNFLLSLSEMLIKSLEEFSNEDLMEADIALTYLKDVGFKVDWLEKRLDQVKRT
;
A
#
# COMPACT_ATOMS: atom_id res chain seq x y z
N MET A 1 24.33 -18.74 0.64
CA MET A 1 23.71 -17.67 1.45
C MET A 1 22.61 -17.04 0.62
N VAL A 2 21.37 -17.02 1.11
CA VAL A 2 20.25 -16.36 0.42
C VAL A 2 20.39 -14.86 0.64
N ASN A 3 20.47 -14.07 -0.43
CA ASN A 3 20.47 -12.61 -0.33
C ASN A 3 19.08 -12.17 0.16
N PRO A 4 18.95 -11.59 1.38
CA PRO A 4 17.66 -11.24 1.95
C PRO A 4 16.92 -10.15 1.15
N ASN A 5 17.66 -9.39 0.31
CA ASN A 5 17.10 -8.34 -0.54
C ASN A 5 16.60 -8.86 -1.88
N LYS A 6 16.78 -10.15 -2.18
CA LYS A 6 16.29 -10.80 -3.38
C LYS A 6 14.95 -11.49 -3.09
N LYS A 7 13.88 -11.00 -3.73
CA LYS A 7 12.53 -11.58 -3.67
C LYS A 7 12.10 -11.99 -5.08
N SER A 8 11.13 -12.90 -5.17
CA SER A 8 10.55 -13.28 -6.45
C SER A 8 9.05 -13.47 -6.35
N PHE A 9 8.37 -13.28 -7.47
CA PHE A 9 6.96 -13.60 -7.62
C PHE A 9 6.70 -14.17 -9.02
N ALA A 10 5.60 -14.89 -9.15
CA ALA A 10 5.19 -15.52 -10.39
C ALA A 10 3.82 -14.99 -10.83
N TRP A 11 3.65 -14.88 -12.14
CA TRP A 11 2.40 -14.55 -12.80
C TRP A 11 2.04 -15.68 -13.75
N LEU A 12 0.89 -16.31 -13.50
CA LEU A 12 0.29 -17.29 -14.39
C LEU A 12 -0.80 -16.59 -15.19
N ILE A 13 -0.72 -16.69 -16.52
CA ILE A 13 -1.73 -16.16 -17.43
C ILE A 13 -2.44 -17.35 -18.06
N GLU A 14 -3.70 -17.52 -17.71
CA GLU A 14 -4.55 -18.58 -18.25
C GLU A 14 -5.23 -18.14 -19.56
N ASN A 15 -5.58 -19.12 -20.40
CA ASN A 15 -6.26 -18.90 -21.68
C ASN A 15 -5.51 -17.90 -22.58
N PHE A 16 -4.17 -17.97 -22.60
CA PHE A 16 -3.29 -16.97 -23.21
C PHE A 16 -3.67 -16.66 -24.65
N SER A 17 -3.92 -17.71 -25.44
CA SER A 17 -4.23 -17.60 -26.87
C SER A 17 -5.59 -16.95 -27.14
N SER A 18 -6.47 -16.88 -26.14
CA SER A 18 -7.83 -16.34 -26.25
C SER A 18 -7.93 -14.86 -25.86
N LEU A 19 -6.86 -14.29 -25.29
CA LEU A 19 -6.85 -12.96 -24.71
C LEU A 19 -7.04 -11.88 -25.77
N GLN A 20 -8.05 -11.03 -25.56
CA GLN A 20 -8.38 -9.94 -26.48
C GLN A 20 -7.66 -8.63 -26.14
N SER A 21 -7.27 -8.45 -24.88
CA SER A 21 -6.61 -7.24 -24.39
C SER A 21 -5.26 -7.01 -25.04
N ASP A 22 -5.00 -5.77 -25.45
CA ASP A 22 -3.71 -5.37 -25.99
C ASP A 22 -2.61 -5.40 -24.92
N LYS A 23 -2.98 -5.13 -23.65
CA LYS A 23 -2.09 -5.08 -22.50
C LYS A 23 -2.71 -5.76 -21.29
N LEU A 24 -1.90 -6.49 -20.53
CA LEU A 24 -2.29 -7.18 -19.31
C LEU A 24 -1.33 -6.86 -18.18
N TYR A 25 -1.84 -6.90 -16.96
CA TYR A 25 -1.07 -6.68 -15.73
C TYR A 25 -1.24 -7.86 -14.78
N SER A 26 -0.20 -8.19 -14.03
CA SER A 26 -0.31 -9.08 -12.87
C SER A 26 -0.95 -8.34 -11.69
N ALA A 27 -1.30 -9.09 -10.65
CA ALA A 27 -1.54 -8.48 -9.35
C ALA A 27 -0.25 -7.80 -8.85
N PRO A 28 -0.36 -6.66 -8.14
CA PRO A 28 0.79 -6.00 -7.53
C PRO A 28 1.31 -6.79 -6.33
N VAL A 29 2.63 -6.78 -6.13
CA VAL A 29 3.33 -7.48 -5.05
C VAL A 29 4.26 -6.51 -4.31
N LEU A 30 4.13 -6.44 -2.99
CA LEU A 30 4.96 -5.58 -2.15
C LEU A 30 6.37 -6.17 -1.99
N ILE A 31 7.39 -5.50 -2.56
CA ILE A 31 8.80 -5.85 -2.43
C ILE A 31 9.61 -4.59 -2.11
N SER A 32 10.31 -4.62 -0.97
CA SER A 32 11.21 -3.55 -0.52
C SER A 32 10.56 -2.16 -0.43
N GLY A 33 9.31 -2.10 0.03
CA GLY A 33 8.52 -0.86 0.22
C GLY A 33 7.60 -0.49 -0.95
N PHE A 34 7.82 -1.11 -2.12
CA PHE A 34 7.11 -0.74 -3.35
C PHE A 34 6.23 -1.87 -3.85
N TYR A 35 5.07 -1.51 -4.39
CA TYR A 35 4.25 -2.44 -5.15
C TYR A 35 4.80 -2.58 -6.56
N TRP A 36 5.10 -3.82 -6.94
CA TRP A 36 5.62 -4.18 -8.24
C TRP A 36 4.58 -5.02 -8.98
N ASP A 37 4.40 -4.76 -10.26
CA ASP A 37 3.61 -5.60 -11.14
C ASP A 37 4.38 -5.94 -12.41
N LEU A 38 3.97 -7.03 -13.04
CA LEU A 38 4.37 -7.37 -14.38
C LEU A 38 3.31 -6.90 -15.35
N PHE A 39 3.74 -6.51 -16.55
CA PHE A 39 2.81 -6.33 -17.65
C PHE A 39 3.37 -6.89 -18.96
N THR A 40 2.45 -7.31 -19.82
CA THR A 40 2.78 -7.85 -21.15
C THR A 40 1.79 -7.36 -22.19
N TYR A 41 2.20 -7.50 -23.46
CA TYR A 41 1.35 -7.29 -24.63
C TYR A 41 1.17 -8.65 -25.31
N PRO A 42 0.07 -9.38 -25.08
CA PRO A 42 -0.12 -10.74 -25.61
C PRO A 42 -0.02 -10.83 -27.13
N LYS A 43 -0.42 -9.74 -27.82
CA LYS A 43 -0.39 -9.60 -29.28
C LYS A 43 0.86 -8.87 -29.80
N GLY A 44 1.81 -8.57 -28.92
CA GLY A 44 3.04 -7.86 -29.24
C GLY A 44 2.91 -6.34 -29.07
N TYR A 45 4.04 -5.69 -28.80
CA TYR A 45 4.08 -4.23 -28.67
C TYR A 45 4.27 -3.57 -30.03
N LYS A 46 3.37 -2.64 -30.39
CA LYS A 46 3.40 -1.89 -31.68
C LYS A 46 3.54 -2.79 -32.92
N GLY A 47 2.87 -3.94 -32.92
CA GLY A 47 2.90 -4.89 -34.02
C GLY A 47 4.16 -5.77 -34.10
N GLY A 48 4.96 -5.81 -33.03
CA GLY A 48 6.09 -6.74 -32.93
C GLY A 48 5.63 -8.21 -32.88
N ASP A 49 6.47 -9.11 -33.38
CA ASP A 49 6.21 -10.55 -33.51
C ASP A 49 6.69 -11.38 -32.31
N SER A 50 6.93 -10.71 -31.18
CA SER A 50 7.56 -11.29 -30.01
C SER A 50 6.88 -10.81 -28.74
N LEU A 51 6.83 -11.70 -27.74
CA LEU A 51 6.34 -11.38 -26.41
C LEU A 51 7.27 -10.37 -25.73
N VAL A 52 6.65 -9.31 -25.20
CA VAL A 52 7.31 -8.30 -24.36
C VAL A 52 6.83 -8.51 -22.93
N VAL A 53 7.77 -8.71 -22.01
CA VAL A 53 7.49 -8.76 -20.58
C VAL A 53 8.20 -7.59 -19.92
N SER A 54 7.49 -6.89 -19.05
CA SER A 54 7.99 -5.71 -18.38
C SER A 54 7.70 -5.78 -16.89
N LEU A 55 8.61 -5.21 -16.11
CA LEU A 55 8.42 -4.96 -14.68
C LEU A 55 8.08 -3.48 -14.50
N ALA A 56 7.12 -3.16 -13.64
CA ALA A 56 6.82 -1.79 -13.26
C ALA A 56 6.57 -1.65 -11.76
N VAL A 57 6.73 -0.42 -11.29
CA VAL A 57 6.21 0.02 -10.00
C VAL A 57 4.76 0.44 -10.22
N THR A 58 3.85 -0.20 -9.49
CA THR A 58 2.42 0.08 -9.53
C THR A 58 2.17 1.53 -9.16
N ASP A 59 1.39 2.23 -9.98
CA ASP A 59 1.11 3.67 -9.86
C ASP A 59 2.38 4.54 -9.75
N GLY A 60 3.51 4.09 -10.33
CA GLY A 60 4.79 4.78 -10.21
C GLY A 60 4.80 6.23 -10.72
N GLN A 61 3.88 6.60 -11.61
CA GLN A 61 3.70 7.99 -12.08
C GLN A 61 3.17 8.92 -10.99
N SER A 62 2.52 8.38 -9.96
CA SER A 62 2.00 9.12 -8.81
C SER A 62 3.06 9.34 -7.72
N LEU A 63 4.26 8.78 -7.88
CA LEU A 63 5.37 8.98 -6.96
C LEU A 63 6.00 10.38 -7.12
N PRO A 64 6.65 10.91 -6.08
CA PRO A 64 7.38 12.19 -6.17
C PRO A 64 8.42 12.17 -7.30
N SER A 65 8.66 13.34 -7.91
CA SER A 65 9.63 13.45 -9.02
C SER A 65 11.08 13.16 -8.62
N GLU A 66 11.37 13.28 -7.33
CA GLU A 66 12.64 13.04 -6.67
C GLU A 66 12.81 11.57 -6.26
N TRP A 67 11.75 10.77 -6.37
CA TRP A 67 11.81 9.35 -6.10
C TRP A 67 12.52 8.62 -7.22
N ALA A 68 13.48 7.76 -6.86
CA ALA A 68 14.05 6.78 -7.76
C ALA A 68 14.45 5.51 -6.99
N ARG A 69 14.29 4.34 -7.61
CA ARG A 69 14.70 3.05 -7.06
C ARG A 69 15.62 2.33 -8.03
N TYR A 70 16.84 2.01 -7.58
CA TYR A 70 17.76 1.17 -8.34
C TYR A 70 17.51 -0.29 -8.02
N VAL A 71 17.21 -1.06 -9.06
CA VAL A 71 16.83 -2.46 -8.95
C VAL A 71 17.60 -3.29 -9.96
N LYS A 72 18.17 -4.39 -9.48
CA LYS A 72 18.57 -5.52 -10.30
C LYS A 72 17.38 -6.47 -10.42
N PHE A 73 16.90 -6.74 -11.63
CA PHE A 73 15.82 -7.70 -11.81
C PHE A 73 16.10 -8.68 -12.93
N ARG A 74 15.52 -9.87 -12.80
CA ARG A 74 15.49 -10.92 -13.82
C ARG A 74 14.05 -11.27 -14.14
N LEU A 75 13.71 -11.27 -15.42
CA LEU A 75 12.43 -11.79 -15.92
C LEU A 75 12.67 -13.13 -16.58
N THR A 76 11.85 -14.11 -16.25
CA THR A 76 11.91 -15.47 -16.78
C THR A 76 10.57 -15.86 -17.35
N ILE A 77 10.54 -16.23 -18.63
CA ILE A 77 9.42 -16.94 -19.24
C ILE A 77 9.70 -18.43 -19.04
N VAL A 78 8.87 -19.08 -18.23
CA VAL A 78 9.08 -20.45 -17.80
C VAL A 78 8.76 -21.40 -18.94
N ASN A 79 9.67 -22.33 -19.18
CA ASN A 79 9.40 -23.49 -20.01
C ASN A 79 8.99 -24.65 -19.08
N HIS A 80 7.82 -25.21 -19.32
CA HIS A 80 7.21 -26.26 -18.50
C HIS A 80 7.85 -27.64 -18.70
N LEU A 81 8.57 -27.86 -19.80
CA LEU A 81 9.25 -29.14 -20.08
C LEU A 81 10.59 -29.23 -19.36
N SER A 82 11.34 -28.13 -19.30
CA SER A 82 12.61 -28.07 -18.59
C SER A 82 12.95 -26.65 -18.16
N HIS A 83 13.43 -26.51 -16.93
CA HIS A 83 13.94 -25.24 -16.41
C HIS A 83 15.08 -24.69 -17.28
N GLU A 84 15.93 -25.55 -17.87
CA GLU A 84 17.06 -25.13 -18.72
C GLU A 84 16.61 -24.51 -20.04
N LEU A 85 15.39 -24.82 -20.50
CA LEU A 85 14.79 -24.24 -21.70
C LEU A 85 14.08 -22.91 -21.44
N SER A 86 13.95 -22.50 -20.17
CA SER A 86 13.32 -21.24 -19.80
C SER A 86 14.16 -20.06 -20.29
N ILE A 87 13.48 -19.06 -20.86
CA ILE A 87 14.15 -17.86 -21.36
C ILE A 87 14.13 -16.81 -20.28
N HIS A 88 15.31 -16.30 -19.92
CA HIS A 88 15.42 -15.24 -18.94
C HIS A 88 16.36 -14.14 -19.41
N ARG A 89 16.10 -12.93 -18.92
CA ARG A 89 17.00 -11.78 -19.09
C ARG A 89 17.09 -11.03 -17.77
N GLU A 90 18.27 -10.52 -17.50
CA GLU A 90 18.61 -9.82 -16.26
C GLU A 90 19.19 -8.45 -16.61
N THR A 91 18.79 -7.43 -15.86
CA THR A 91 19.32 -6.07 -16.01
C THR A 91 19.27 -5.34 -14.68
N ASN A 92 19.98 -4.22 -14.60
CA ASN A 92 19.92 -3.29 -13.47
C ASN A 92 19.52 -1.93 -13.99
N ILE A 93 18.52 -1.30 -13.39
CA ILE A 93 18.02 -0.01 -13.86
C ILE A 93 17.41 0.83 -12.75
N TRP A 94 17.39 2.14 -12.96
CA TRP A 94 16.65 3.07 -12.14
C TRP A 94 15.19 3.14 -12.61
N PHE A 95 14.28 2.92 -11.67
CA PHE A 95 12.87 3.24 -11.80
C PHE A 95 12.67 4.62 -11.19
N ASP A 96 11.91 5.49 -11.85
CA ASP A 96 11.54 6.81 -11.33
C ASP A 96 10.12 7.17 -11.80
N GLN A 97 9.61 8.34 -11.42
CA GLN A 97 8.27 8.79 -11.81
C GLN A 97 8.06 8.82 -13.33
N LYS A 98 9.10 9.15 -14.11
CA LYS A 98 9.06 9.31 -15.57
C LYS A 98 9.22 7.98 -16.30
N ALA A 99 9.96 7.04 -15.70
CA ALA A 99 10.19 5.69 -16.18
C ALA A 99 9.86 4.65 -15.09
N PRO A 100 8.56 4.53 -14.71
CA PRO A 100 8.14 3.61 -13.65
C PRO A 100 8.04 2.17 -14.13
N GLY A 101 8.26 1.90 -15.43
CA GLY A 101 8.18 0.57 -16.02
C GLY A 101 9.26 0.35 -17.06
N TRP A 102 9.90 -0.81 -16.99
CA TRP A 102 10.98 -1.23 -17.88
C TRP A 102 10.67 -2.60 -18.47
N GLY A 103 10.57 -2.62 -19.80
CA GLY A 103 10.34 -3.81 -20.59
C GLY A 103 11.61 -4.38 -21.19
N LEU A 104 11.66 -5.70 -21.30
CA LEU A 104 12.68 -6.38 -22.09
C LEU A 104 12.03 -6.78 -23.42
N SER A 105 12.19 -5.92 -24.43
CA SER A 105 11.61 -6.15 -25.76
C SER A 105 12.18 -7.42 -26.39
N GLY A 106 11.31 -8.17 -27.08
CA GLY A 106 11.69 -9.35 -27.84
C GLY A 106 12.27 -10.47 -26.98
N MET A 107 11.62 -10.81 -25.86
CA MET A 107 12.09 -11.91 -25.01
C MET A 107 11.86 -13.27 -25.66
N LEU A 108 10.69 -13.47 -26.29
CA LEU A 108 10.31 -14.75 -26.89
C LEU A 108 9.49 -14.51 -28.16
N PRO A 109 9.98 -14.91 -29.35
CA PRO A 109 9.20 -14.83 -30.58
C PRO A 109 7.90 -15.63 -30.50
N PHE A 110 6.81 -15.11 -31.05
CA PHE A 110 5.50 -15.78 -31.02
C PHE A 110 5.53 -17.12 -31.72
N ALA A 111 6.32 -17.27 -32.78
CA ALA A 111 6.53 -18.56 -33.44
C ALA A 111 7.06 -19.64 -32.48
N LYS A 112 7.92 -19.27 -31.52
CA LYS A 112 8.45 -20.19 -30.50
C LYS A 112 7.52 -20.32 -29.28
N LEU A 113 6.79 -19.26 -28.93
CA LEU A 113 5.79 -19.29 -27.86
C LEU A 113 4.65 -20.26 -28.19
N HIS A 114 4.14 -20.22 -29.43
CA HIS A 114 3.01 -21.03 -29.89
C HIS A 114 3.41 -22.37 -30.50
N ASP A 115 4.69 -22.73 -30.47
CA ASP A 115 5.12 -24.08 -30.83
C ASP A 115 4.55 -25.08 -29.83
N LYS A 116 3.73 -26.03 -30.32
CA LYS A 116 3.05 -27.03 -29.49
C LYS A 116 4.03 -27.93 -28.74
N ASP A 117 5.21 -28.15 -29.31
CA ASP A 117 6.28 -28.94 -28.70
C ASP A 117 7.32 -28.05 -28.00
N GLY A 118 7.14 -26.72 -28.04
CA GLY A 118 8.08 -25.73 -27.53
C GLY A 118 8.07 -25.60 -26.00
N GLY A 119 6.98 -25.97 -25.32
CA GLY A 119 6.91 -26.06 -23.87
C GLY A 119 6.68 -24.75 -23.10
N PHE A 120 6.40 -23.62 -23.78
CA PHE A 120 6.13 -22.33 -23.11
C PHE A 120 4.64 -22.10 -22.81
N LEU A 121 3.75 -22.68 -23.62
CA LEU A 121 2.30 -22.67 -23.41
C LEU A 121 1.83 -24.12 -23.21
N VAL A 122 1.58 -24.50 -21.96
CA VAL A 122 0.99 -25.80 -21.61
C VAL A 122 -0.39 -25.54 -21.05
N ASN A 123 -1.42 -26.25 -21.54
CA ASN A 123 -2.83 -25.98 -21.22
C ASN A 123 -3.27 -24.53 -21.53
N ASP A 124 -2.65 -23.90 -22.53
CA ASP A 124 -2.83 -22.48 -22.85
C ASP A 124 -2.49 -21.53 -21.69
N GLU A 125 -1.62 -21.97 -20.78
CA GLU A 125 -1.11 -21.18 -19.67
C GLU A 125 0.32 -20.71 -19.95
N LEU A 126 0.57 -19.43 -19.71
CA LEU A 126 1.91 -18.82 -19.74
C LEU A 126 2.34 -18.45 -18.33
N LYS A 127 3.49 -18.96 -17.88
CA LYS A 127 4.07 -18.60 -16.59
C LYS A 127 5.29 -17.69 -16.75
N ILE A 128 5.23 -16.55 -16.06
CA ILE A 128 6.32 -15.57 -15.99
C ILE A 128 6.76 -15.44 -14.53
N VAL A 129 8.07 -15.38 -14.30
CA VAL A 129 8.65 -15.15 -12.98
C VAL A 129 9.50 -13.89 -13.00
N ALA A 130 9.31 -13.05 -12.00
CA ALA A 130 10.15 -11.89 -11.72
C ALA A 130 10.99 -12.17 -10.48
N GLU A 131 12.30 -11.97 -10.58
CA GLU A 131 13.21 -11.90 -9.44
C GLU A 131 13.71 -10.47 -9.32
N ILE A 132 13.61 -9.89 -8.13
CA ILE A 132 13.89 -8.48 -7.85
C ILE A 132 14.87 -8.42 -6.69
N GLU A 133 15.99 -7.75 -6.92
CA GLU A 133 16.98 -7.38 -5.92
C GLU A 133 17.04 -5.86 -5.85
N ALA A 134 16.53 -5.31 -4.75
CA ALA A 134 16.46 -3.88 -4.56
C ALA A 134 17.79 -3.38 -3.97
N LEU A 135 18.46 -2.48 -4.68
CA LEU A 135 19.84 -2.06 -4.39
C LEU A 135 19.90 -0.71 -3.67
N GLU A 136 19.30 0.32 -4.26
CA GLU A 136 19.35 1.71 -3.74
C GLU A 136 18.00 2.41 -3.90
N VAL A 137 17.76 3.45 -3.09
CA VAL A 137 16.59 4.32 -3.17
C VAL A 137 16.98 5.77 -2.95
N ILE A 138 16.47 6.66 -3.80
CA ILE A 138 16.58 8.11 -3.73
C ILE A 138 15.17 8.65 -3.53
N GLY A 139 15.05 9.69 -2.71
CA GLY A 139 13.76 10.18 -2.25
C GLY A 139 13.18 9.17 -1.27
N THR A 140 13.30 9.46 0.03
CA THR A 140 12.52 8.72 1.02
C THR A 140 11.07 9.04 0.76
N LEU A 141 10.32 8.10 0.18
CA LEU A 141 8.93 7.98 0.58
C LEU A 141 9.01 7.64 2.05
N ASP A 142 8.85 8.66 2.88
CA ASP A 142 8.49 8.46 4.27
C ASP A 142 7.08 7.86 4.18
N GLU A 143 7.00 6.54 3.92
CA GLU A 143 5.80 5.77 3.56
C GLU A 143 4.68 5.89 4.61
N SER A 144 4.98 6.50 5.77
CA SER A 144 4.02 6.86 6.82
C SER A 144 3.45 8.28 6.76
N LYS A 145 4.11 9.23 6.08
CA LYS A 145 3.67 10.63 6.02
C LYS A 145 2.86 10.96 4.77
N ASP A 146 3.32 10.52 3.60
CA ASP A 146 2.85 11.11 2.34
C ASP A 146 1.48 10.55 1.86
N LEU A 147 1.12 9.33 2.27
CA LEU A 147 -0.21 8.75 2.04
C LEU A 147 -1.23 9.16 3.11
N LEU A 148 -0.78 9.39 4.35
CA LEU A 148 -1.63 9.89 5.43
C LEU A 148 -2.03 11.36 5.16
N ASP A 149 -1.07 12.19 4.72
CA ASP A 149 -1.32 13.61 4.40
C ASP A 149 -2.21 13.81 3.15
N LYS A 150 -2.27 12.85 2.22
CA LYS A 150 -3.14 12.95 1.03
C LYS A 150 -4.57 12.44 1.23
N THR A 151 -4.82 11.64 2.26
CA THR A 151 -6.14 11.02 2.52
C THR A 151 -6.85 11.59 3.73
N CYS A 152 -6.13 12.23 4.66
CA CYS A 152 -6.73 12.89 5.82
C CYS A 152 -7.31 14.26 5.47
N ILE A 153 -8.34 14.65 6.22
CA ILE A 153 -8.96 15.97 6.15
C ILE A 153 -8.57 16.72 7.42
N ASP A 154 -8.11 17.97 7.27
CA ASP A 154 -7.87 18.83 8.41
C ASP A 154 -9.20 19.33 9.00
N VAL A 155 -9.39 19.08 10.30
CA VAL A 155 -10.48 19.64 11.09
C VAL A 155 -9.87 20.35 12.30
N ASN A 156 -9.94 21.68 12.31
CA ASN A 156 -9.41 22.52 13.39
C ASN A 156 -7.93 22.24 13.71
N GLY A 157 -7.12 21.97 12.69
CA GLY A 157 -5.70 21.66 12.82
C GLY A 157 -5.38 20.21 13.17
N PHE A 158 -6.35 19.29 13.09
CA PHE A 158 -6.15 17.86 13.31
C PHE A 158 -6.38 17.09 12.01
N GLN A 159 -5.42 16.26 11.59
CA GLN A 159 -5.62 15.35 10.46
C GLN A 159 -6.45 14.14 10.91
N VAL A 160 -7.60 13.91 10.26
CA VAL A 160 -8.51 12.78 10.54
C VAL A 160 -8.98 12.12 9.25
N LEU A 161 -9.41 10.85 9.32
CA LEU A 161 -9.90 10.13 8.13
C LEU A 161 -11.24 10.71 7.65
N PRO A 162 -11.57 10.62 6.34
CA PRO A 162 -12.84 11.13 5.80
C PRO A 162 -14.09 10.58 6.52
N SER A 163 -14.04 9.32 6.95
CA SER A 163 -15.11 8.67 7.73
C SER A 163 -15.31 9.26 9.13
N GLN A 164 -14.31 9.94 9.68
CA GLN A 164 -14.32 10.50 11.04
C GLN A 164 -14.67 12.00 11.06
N VAL A 165 -14.66 12.68 9.90
CA VAL A 165 -14.80 14.15 9.81
C VAL A 165 -16.07 14.66 10.51
N GLU A 166 -17.21 14.04 10.25
CA GLU A 166 -18.49 14.47 10.84
C GLU A 166 -18.52 14.27 12.36
N ALA A 167 -17.91 13.20 12.86
CA ALA A 167 -17.80 12.97 14.30
C ALA A 167 -16.93 14.03 14.98
N VAL A 168 -15.80 14.38 14.37
CA VAL A 168 -14.87 15.39 14.89
C VAL A 168 -15.49 16.78 14.81
N ARG A 169 -16.10 17.15 13.68
CA ARG A 169 -16.81 18.43 13.53
C ARG A 169 -17.91 18.56 14.57
N GLY A 170 -18.77 17.56 14.72
CA GLY A 170 -19.83 17.55 15.72
C GLY A 170 -19.29 17.65 17.16
N MET A 171 -18.11 17.09 17.42
CA MET A 171 -17.45 17.24 18.73
C MET A 171 -17.03 18.68 19.00
N PHE A 172 -16.37 19.34 18.04
CA PHE A 172 -15.98 20.76 18.16
C PHE A 172 -17.20 21.70 18.16
N GLU A 173 -18.28 21.36 17.47
CA GLU A 173 -19.53 22.15 17.50
C GLU A 173 -20.17 22.11 18.90
N ARG A 174 -20.18 20.94 19.55
CA ARG A 174 -20.72 20.80 20.92
C ARG A 174 -19.77 21.34 21.98
N HIS A 175 -18.47 21.25 21.75
CA HIS A 175 -17.40 21.65 22.67
C HIS A 175 -16.33 22.49 21.95
N PRO A 176 -16.61 23.78 21.67
CA PRO A 176 -15.69 24.62 20.89
C PRO A 176 -14.33 24.84 21.54
N ASP A 177 -14.23 24.73 22.87
CA ASP A 177 -12.99 24.93 23.62
C ASP A 177 -12.24 23.63 23.93
N ILE A 178 -12.66 22.50 23.37
CA ILE A 178 -12.12 21.16 23.68
C ILE A 178 -10.60 21.04 23.52
N ALA A 179 -10.00 21.76 22.57
CA ALA A 179 -8.57 21.70 22.28
C ALA A 179 -7.86 23.06 22.45
N VAL A 180 -8.45 24.02 23.17
CA VAL A 180 -7.92 25.38 23.29
C VAL A 180 -6.56 25.45 24.00
N GLU A 181 -6.30 24.52 24.92
CA GLU A 181 -5.04 24.40 25.67
C GLU A 181 -4.09 23.36 25.08
N PHE A 182 -4.48 22.69 23.98
CA PHE A 182 -3.67 21.65 23.36
C PHE A 182 -2.52 22.26 22.54
N ARG A 183 -1.27 21.98 22.94
CA ARG A 183 -0.07 22.67 22.41
C ARG A 183 0.83 21.84 21.51
N ALA A 184 0.48 20.58 21.23
CA ALA A 184 1.32 19.71 20.41
C ALA A 184 1.44 20.27 18.97
N LYS A 185 2.68 20.44 18.50
CA LYS A 185 3.00 20.92 17.14
C LYS A 185 3.25 19.79 16.14
N ASN A 186 3.60 18.59 16.62
CA ASN A 186 3.89 17.44 15.78
C ASN A 186 2.58 16.81 15.25
N GLN A 187 2.40 16.75 13.93
CA GLN A 187 1.13 16.32 13.34
C GLN A 187 0.72 14.90 13.71
N HIS A 188 1.67 13.95 13.80
CA HIS A 188 1.37 12.59 14.23
C HIS A 188 0.83 12.53 15.65
N LEU A 189 1.41 13.31 16.57
CA LEU A 189 0.90 13.41 17.93
C LEU A 189 -0.51 14.01 17.96
N ARG A 190 -0.77 15.03 17.14
CA ARG A 190 -2.11 15.65 17.03
C ARG A 190 -3.14 14.62 16.55
N THR A 191 -2.83 13.89 15.48
CA THR A 191 -3.69 12.81 14.94
C THR A 191 -3.90 11.69 15.94
N ALA A 192 -2.85 11.21 16.59
CA ALA A 192 -2.94 10.14 17.58
C ALA A 192 -3.84 10.54 18.76
N CYS A 193 -3.67 11.75 19.30
CA CYS A 193 -4.51 12.24 20.39
C CYS A 193 -5.97 12.41 19.97
N MET A 194 -6.23 12.91 18.75
CA MET A 194 -7.60 13.06 18.26
C MET A 194 -8.29 11.70 18.06
N ASN A 195 -7.59 10.73 17.47
CA ASN A 195 -8.12 9.37 17.30
C ASN A 195 -8.41 8.70 18.65
N PHE A 196 -7.54 8.93 19.63
CA PHE A 196 -7.73 8.43 20.99
C PHE A 196 -8.97 9.05 21.66
N LEU A 197 -9.10 10.38 21.59
CA LEU A 197 -10.28 11.11 22.09
C LEU A 197 -11.57 10.65 21.42
N LEU A 198 -11.58 10.48 20.10
CA LEU A 198 -12.73 9.96 19.35
C LEU A 198 -13.11 8.57 19.85
N SER A 199 -12.15 7.65 19.92
CA SER A 199 -12.39 6.27 20.34
C SER A 199 -12.99 6.21 21.76
N LEU A 200 -12.42 6.98 22.69
CA LEU A 200 -12.92 7.07 24.06
C LEU A 200 -14.33 7.68 24.12
N SER A 201 -14.59 8.72 23.31
CA SER A 201 -15.91 9.33 23.24
C SER A 201 -16.96 8.38 22.67
N GLU A 202 -16.61 7.63 21.63
CA GLU A 202 -17.51 6.64 21.04
C GLU A 202 -17.79 5.49 22.00
N MET A 203 -16.77 5.02 22.72
CA MET A 203 -16.91 4.00 23.75
C MET A 203 -17.92 4.46 24.82
N LEU A 204 -17.73 5.65 25.40
CA LEU A 204 -18.59 6.16 26.47
C LEU A 204 -19.99 6.61 26.01
N ILE A 205 -20.18 6.88 24.71
CA ILE A 205 -21.47 7.31 24.15
C ILE A 205 -22.28 6.14 23.60
N LYS A 206 -21.65 5.14 22.96
CA LYS A 206 -22.33 4.04 22.27
C LYS A 206 -22.50 2.79 23.13
N SER A 207 -21.60 2.54 24.09
CA SER A 207 -21.69 1.33 24.93
C SER A 207 -22.62 1.56 26.12
N LEU A 208 -23.78 0.91 26.07
CA LEU A 208 -24.69 0.70 27.20
C LEU A 208 -24.55 -0.73 27.77
N GLU A 209 -23.56 -1.50 27.30
CA GLU A 209 -23.20 -2.80 27.87
C GLU A 209 -22.42 -2.59 29.18
N GLU A 210 -22.61 -3.47 30.17
CA GLU A 210 -21.96 -3.37 31.49
C GLU A 210 -20.43 -3.36 31.31
N PHE A 211 -19.83 -2.18 31.39
CA PHE A 211 -18.38 -2.02 31.45
C PHE A 211 -17.85 -2.77 32.67
N SER A 212 -16.73 -3.48 32.51
CA SER A 212 -16.04 -4.01 33.68
C SER A 212 -15.44 -2.87 34.51
N ASN A 213 -15.19 -3.13 35.79
CA ASN A 213 -14.48 -2.16 36.64
C ASN A 213 -13.09 -1.82 36.09
N GLU A 214 -12.48 -2.74 35.33
CA GLU A 214 -11.19 -2.52 34.65
C GLU A 214 -11.34 -1.54 33.48
N ASP A 215 -12.34 -1.72 32.62
CA ASP A 215 -12.63 -0.79 31.51
C ASP A 215 -12.90 0.64 32.01
N LEU A 216 -13.63 0.77 33.13
CA LEU A 216 -13.94 2.05 33.75
C LEU A 216 -12.70 2.72 34.36
N MET A 217 -11.75 1.92 34.86
CA MET A 217 -10.46 2.41 35.36
C MET A 217 -9.56 2.86 34.19
N GLU A 218 -9.51 2.09 33.10
CA GLU A 218 -8.76 2.47 31.90
C GLU A 218 -9.29 3.76 31.28
N ALA A 219 -10.61 3.93 31.25
CA ALA A 219 -11.25 5.18 30.79
C ALA A 219 -10.86 6.38 31.67
N ASP A 220 -10.76 6.21 32.99
CA ASP A 220 -10.35 7.25 33.94
C ASP A 220 -8.91 7.70 33.69
N ILE A 221 -8.02 6.72 33.50
CA ILE A 221 -6.61 6.94 33.14
C ILE A 221 -6.51 7.67 31.80
N ALA A 222 -7.27 7.23 30.80
CA ALA A 222 -7.31 7.83 29.47
C ALA A 222 -7.75 9.31 29.51
N LEU A 223 -8.78 9.63 30.29
CA LEU A 223 -9.24 11.02 30.47
C LEU A 223 -8.18 11.89 31.15
N THR A 224 -7.49 11.35 32.15
CA THR A 224 -6.37 12.04 32.82
C THR A 224 -5.27 12.39 31.81
N TYR A 225 -4.86 11.44 30.97
CA TYR A 225 -3.87 11.69 29.93
C TYR A 225 -4.32 12.77 28.94
N LEU A 226 -5.58 12.76 28.51
CA LEU A 226 -6.13 13.76 27.59
C LEU A 226 -6.12 15.16 28.21
N LYS A 227 -6.42 15.29 29.51
CA LYS A 227 -6.30 16.56 30.24
C LYS A 227 -4.86 17.06 30.32
N ASP A 228 -3.93 16.17 30.65
CA ASP A 228 -2.51 16.53 30.77
C ASP A 228 -1.91 17.07 29.47
N VAL A 229 -2.38 16.57 28.32
CA VAL A 229 -1.97 17.09 27.00
C VAL A 229 -2.74 18.34 26.56
N GLY A 230 -3.74 18.77 27.34
CA GLY A 230 -4.45 20.04 27.15
C GLY A 230 -5.84 19.94 26.50
N PHE A 231 -6.47 18.76 26.47
CA PHE A 231 -7.87 18.64 26.09
C PHE A 231 -8.82 18.91 27.27
N LYS A 232 -9.87 19.68 27.01
CA LYS A 232 -10.97 19.90 27.97
C LYS A 232 -12.04 18.83 27.83
N VAL A 233 -11.90 17.76 28.61
CA VAL A 233 -12.76 16.56 28.55
C VAL A 233 -13.71 16.41 29.74
N ASP A 234 -14.02 17.49 30.47
CA ASP A 234 -14.89 17.45 31.67
C ASP A 234 -16.29 16.88 31.39
N TRP A 235 -16.76 17.00 30.14
CA TRP A 235 -18.03 16.43 29.70
C TRP A 235 -17.98 14.90 29.57
N LEU A 236 -16.82 14.32 29.23
CA LEU A 236 -16.62 12.87 29.19
C LEU A 236 -16.47 12.29 30.60
N GLU A 237 -15.79 13.00 31.51
CA GLU A 237 -15.70 12.58 32.92
C GLU A 237 -17.08 12.49 33.56
N LYS A 238 -17.92 13.52 33.36
CA LYS A 238 -19.31 13.50 33.83
C LYS A 238 -20.11 12.34 33.24
N ARG A 239 -19.81 11.91 32.01
CA ARG A 239 -20.44 10.73 31.40
C ARG A 239 -19.92 9.45 32.01
N LEU A 240 -18.62 9.31 32.20
CA LEU A 240 -18.02 8.16 32.88
C LEU A 240 -18.58 8.00 34.31
N ASP A 241 -18.76 9.09 35.04
CA ASP A 241 -19.38 9.06 36.38
C ASP A 241 -20.85 8.61 36.37
N GLN A 242 -21.60 8.90 35.31
CA GLN A 242 -22.97 8.41 35.15
C GLN A 242 -22.98 6.90 34.90
N VAL A 243 -22.07 6.43 34.04
CA VAL A 243 -21.90 5.01 33.72
C VAL A 243 -21.48 4.22 34.96
N LYS A 244 -20.50 4.70 35.75
CA LYS A 244 -20.06 4.08 37.02
C LYS A 244 -21.17 3.94 38.08
N ARG A 245 -22.28 4.69 37.94
CA ARG A 245 -23.42 4.69 38.88
C ARG A 245 -24.62 3.88 38.39
N THR A 246 -24.58 3.38 37.15
CA THR A 246 -25.63 2.55 36.55
C THR A 246 -25.37 1.10 36.89
#